data_AF-A0A225SVT7-F1
#
_entry.id   AF-A0A225SVT7-F1
#
_cell.length_a   1.000
_cell.length_b   1.000
_cell.length_c   1.000
_cell.angle_alpha   90.00
_cell.angle_beta   90.00
_cell.angle_gamma   90.00
#
_symmetry.space_group_name_H-M   'P 1'
#
loop_
_entity.id
_entity.type
_entity.pdbx_description
1 polymer ?
#
loop_
_entity_poly.entity_id
_entity_poly.type
_entity_poly.pdbx_seq_one_letter_code
_entity_poly.pdbx_strand_id
1 'polypeptide(L)'
;MEDPDSPFACFVAAKEAQQVEGAIALLERATTILPEYTDALSLLWAQYVRAGRIEDAIVTALHAIISPPSFGTRPLKALRWLCGRESIPPLLAEDPIWLARKELTLSFGGKKENADFPVLLNAIQRYLDQSEFVRASTLMQTYAELMWRETVSFRERYGFIAAEFIAWQIEVGEKYAMGSRSVQMPES
;
A
#
# COMPACT_ATOMS: atom_id res chain seq x y z
N MET A 1 17.72 -24.29 -2.81
CA MET A 1 17.02 -24.36 -1.52
C MET A 1 16.37 -23.00 -1.36
N GLU A 2 15.04 -22.93 -1.38
CA GLU A 2 14.33 -21.67 -1.14
C GLU A 2 14.62 -21.20 0.29
N ASP A 3 14.89 -19.91 0.46
CA ASP A 3 15.08 -19.31 1.77
C ASP A 3 13.75 -19.36 2.53
N PRO A 4 13.64 -20.15 3.63
CA PRO A 4 12.40 -20.29 4.40
C PRO A 4 11.96 -18.97 5.04
N ASP A 5 12.88 -18.01 5.16
CA ASP A 5 12.62 -16.70 5.72
C ASP A 5 12.27 -15.66 4.63
N SER A 6 12.25 -16.06 3.35
CA SER A 6 11.80 -15.18 2.27
C SER A 6 10.34 -14.74 2.47
N PRO A 7 9.96 -13.54 2.02
CA PRO A 7 8.58 -13.05 2.14
C PRO A 7 7.56 -14.02 1.54
N PHE A 8 7.89 -14.62 0.40
CA PHE A 8 7.03 -15.58 -0.29
C PHE A 8 6.85 -16.87 0.53
N ALA A 9 7.93 -17.44 1.06
CA ALA A 9 7.85 -18.64 1.91
C ALA A 9 7.02 -18.38 3.17
N CYS A 10 7.23 -17.24 3.83
CA CYS A 10 6.43 -16.80 4.97
C CYS A 10 4.93 -16.67 4.61
N PHE A 11 4.61 -16.05 3.47
CA PHE A 11 3.24 -15.91 2.99
C PHE A 11 2.57 -17.26 2.72
N VAL A 12 3.27 -18.19 2.05
CA VAL A 12 2.74 -19.54 1.79
C VAL A 12 2.50 -20.29 3.10
N ALA A 13 3.46 -20.26 4.02
CA ALA A 13 3.31 -20.90 5.33
C ALA A 13 2.13 -20.32 6.13
N ALA A 14 1.90 -19.00 6.05
CA ALA A 14 0.79 -18.35 6.74
C ALA A 14 -0.59 -18.76 6.20
N LYS A 15 -0.71 -19.10 4.91
CA LYS A 15 -1.96 -19.61 4.34
C LYS A 15 -2.35 -20.98 4.89
N GLU A 16 -1.36 -21.82 5.19
CA GLU A 16 -1.55 -23.18 5.71
C GLU A 16 -1.66 -23.21 7.25
N ALA A 17 -1.31 -22.11 7.91
CA ALA A 17 -1.36 -21.99 9.36
C ALA A 17 -2.80 -22.09 9.88
N GLN A 18 -3.03 -23.03 10.80
CA GLN A 18 -4.34 -23.25 11.43
C GLN A 18 -4.64 -22.20 12.52
N GLN A 19 -3.59 -21.72 13.19
CA GLN A 19 -3.68 -20.77 14.30
C GLN A 19 -3.56 -19.34 13.79
N VAL A 20 -4.50 -18.47 14.19
CA VAL A 20 -4.54 -17.06 13.76
C VAL A 20 -3.24 -16.33 14.09
N GLU A 21 -2.73 -16.48 15.32
CA GLU A 21 -1.50 -15.79 15.73
C GLU A 21 -0.25 -16.32 15.05
N GLY A 22 -0.21 -17.63 14.73
CA GLY A 22 0.87 -18.19 13.94
C GLY A 22 0.92 -17.63 12.52
N ALA A 23 -0.26 -17.45 11.90
CA ALA A 23 -0.37 -16.80 10.59
C ALA A 23 0.06 -15.33 10.65
N ILE A 24 -0.36 -14.60 11.69
CA ILE A 24 0.04 -13.20 11.90
C ILE A 24 1.55 -13.07 12.00
N ALA A 25 2.22 -13.86 12.84
CA ALA A 25 3.67 -13.78 13.01
C ALA A 25 4.43 -14.03 11.70
N LEU A 26 3.99 -14.98 10.88
CA LEU A 26 4.58 -15.25 9.57
C LEU A 26 4.38 -14.08 8.60
N LEU A 27 3.19 -13.47 8.60
CA LEU A 27 2.87 -12.37 7.71
C LEU A 27 3.57 -11.07 8.12
N GLU A 28 3.70 -10.79 9.42
CA GLU A 28 4.50 -9.68 9.94
C GLU A 28 5.98 -9.82 9.55
N ARG A 29 6.52 -11.05 9.54
CA ARG A 29 7.87 -11.30 9.03
C ARG A 29 7.97 -11.02 7.52
N ALA A 30 6.99 -11.48 6.74
CA ALA A 30 6.96 -11.22 5.30
C ALA A 30 6.93 -9.72 4.98
N THR A 31 6.10 -8.95 5.69
CA THR A 31 5.94 -7.51 5.49
C THR A 31 7.06 -6.68 6.15
N THR A 32 7.82 -7.25 7.08
CA THR A 32 9.07 -6.62 7.55
C THR A 32 10.14 -6.62 6.46
N ILE A 33 10.22 -7.69 5.67
CA ILE A 33 11.23 -7.86 4.62
C ILE A 33 10.77 -7.18 3.31
N LEU A 34 9.50 -7.32 2.94
CA LEU A 34 8.87 -6.65 1.80
C LEU A 34 7.60 -5.91 2.27
N PRO A 35 7.74 -4.65 2.73
CA PRO A 35 6.64 -3.86 3.28
C PRO A 35 5.43 -3.74 2.36
N GLU A 36 5.65 -3.64 1.06
CA GLU A 36 4.62 -3.45 0.04
C GLU A 36 4.07 -4.77 -0.50
N TYR A 37 4.28 -5.91 0.18
CA TYR A 37 3.79 -7.20 -0.27
C TYR A 37 2.26 -7.30 -0.17
N THR A 38 1.55 -6.81 -1.20
CA THR A 38 0.09 -6.61 -1.20
C THR A 38 -0.71 -7.86 -0.85
N ASP A 39 -0.33 -9.04 -1.34
CA ASP A 39 -1.03 -10.29 -0.99
C ASP A 39 -0.84 -10.65 0.50
N ALA A 40 0.37 -10.46 1.03
CA ALA A 40 0.65 -10.69 2.46
C ALA A 40 -0.06 -9.66 3.35
N LEU A 41 -0.04 -8.37 2.98
CA LEU A 41 -0.79 -7.33 3.67
C LEU A 41 -2.30 -7.62 3.67
N SER A 42 -2.85 -8.06 2.54
CA SER A 42 -4.28 -8.41 2.43
C SER A 42 -4.64 -9.59 3.34
N LEU A 43 -3.77 -10.60 3.44
CA LEU A 43 -3.99 -11.71 4.36
C LEU A 43 -3.80 -11.28 5.83
N LEU A 44 -2.79 -10.46 6.11
CA LEU A 44 -2.47 -9.94 7.45
C LEU A 44 -3.63 -9.11 8.01
N TRP A 45 -4.19 -8.20 7.21
CA TRP A 45 -5.40 -7.47 7.54
C TRP A 45 -6.52 -8.42 7.97
N ALA A 46 -6.79 -9.47 7.18
CA ALA A 46 -7.86 -10.41 7.49
C ALA A 46 -7.58 -11.18 8.80
N GLN A 47 -6.32 -11.52 9.09
CA GLN A 47 -5.97 -12.17 10.36
C GLN A 47 -6.10 -11.23 11.55
N TYR A 48 -5.67 -9.97 11.43
CA TYR A 48 -5.89 -8.97 12.48
C TYR A 48 -7.38 -8.75 12.78
N VAL A 49 -8.24 -8.74 11.74
CA VAL A 49 -9.70 -8.70 11.96
C VAL A 49 -10.18 -9.93 12.74
N ARG A 50 -9.70 -11.14 12.40
CA ARG A 50 -10.06 -12.38 13.12
C ARG A 50 -9.57 -12.39 14.57
N ALA A 51 -8.41 -11.81 14.84
CA ALA A 51 -7.82 -11.68 16.17
C ALA A 51 -8.46 -10.54 17.00
N GLY A 52 -9.33 -9.71 16.42
CA GLY A 52 -9.86 -8.52 17.08
C GLY A 52 -8.86 -7.37 17.22
N ARG A 53 -7.69 -7.46 16.57
CA ARG A 53 -6.65 -6.43 16.52
C ARG A 53 -7.03 -5.35 15.51
N ILE A 54 -8.07 -4.59 15.85
CA ILE A 54 -8.76 -3.69 14.94
C ILE A 54 -7.88 -2.53 14.44
N GLU A 55 -7.07 -1.94 15.30
CA GLU A 55 -6.22 -0.81 14.91
C GLU A 55 -5.14 -1.25 13.92
N ASP A 56 -4.48 -2.39 14.18
CA ASP A 56 -3.51 -3.02 13.29
C ASP A 56 -4.15 -3.40 11.94
N ALA A 57 -5.38 -3.88 11.95
CA ALA A 57 -6.13 -4.15 10.72
C ALA A 57 -6.33 -2.86 9.90
N ILE A 58 -6.66 -1.72 10.52
CA ILE A 58 -6.84 -0.47 9.77
C ILE A 58 -5.53 -0.02 9.14
N VAL A 59 -4.44 0.02 9.91
CA VAL A 59 -3.10 0.36 9.41
C VAL A 59 -2.74 -0.52 8.21
N THR A 60 -2.92 -1.83 8.36
CA THR A 60 -2.59 -2.82 7.33
C THR A 60 -3.46 -2.68 6.08
N ALA A 61 -4.76 -2.39 6.24
CA ALA A 61 -5.67 -2.19 5.13
C ALA A 61 -5.31 -0.95 4.30
N LEU A 62 -4.98 0.16 4.96
CA LEU A 62 -4.51 1.38 4.29
C LEU A 62 -3.22 1.11 3.52
N HIS A 63 -2.27 0.41 4.15
CA HIS A 63 -1.01 0.04 3.51
C HIS A 63 -1.21 -0.87 2.28
N ALA A 64 -2.10 -1.87 2.38
CA ALA A 64 -2.43 -2.73 1.25
C ALA A 64 -2.99 -1.93 0.06
N ILE A 65 -3.86 -0.94 0.32
CA ILE A 65 -4.52 -0.13 -0.72
C ILE A 65 -3.51 0.68 -1.52
N ILE A 66 -2.50 1.25 -0.87
CA ILE A 66 -1.47 2.03 -1.54
C ILE A 66 -0.37 1.18 -2.18
N SER A 67 -0.35 -0.14 -1.95
CA SER A 67 0.73 -1.03 -2.38
C SER A 67 0.65 -1.45 -3.87
N PRO A 68 1.80 -1.69 -4.53
CA PRO A 68 1.86 -1.93 -5.97
C PRO A 68 1.15 -3.24 -6.42
N PRO A 69 0.49 -3.23 -7.59
CA PRO A 69 -0.15 -4.44 -8.14
C PRO A 69 0.81 -5.55 -8.52
N SER A 70 2.08 -5.23 -8.74
CA SER A 70 3.14 -6.20 -8.99
C SER A 70 3.38 -7.16 -7.81
N PHE A 71 3.03 -6.76 -6.59
CA PHE A 71 3.18 -7.57 -5.38
C PHE A 71 1.87 -8.20 -4.87
N GLY A 72 0.78 -8.14 -5.64
CA GLY A 72 -0.41 -8.88 -5.30
C GLY A 72 -1.72 -8.31 -5.81
N THR A 73 -2.79 -8.99 -5.44
CA THR A 73 -4.15 -8.69 -5.88
C THR A 73 -4.65 -7.39 -5.25
N ARG A 74 -5.49 -6.63 -5.98
CA ARG A 74 -6.13 -5.41 -5.44
C ARG A 74 -6.91 -5.75 -4.14
N PRO A 75 -6.71 -5.01 -3.04
CA PRO A 75 -7.26 -5.35 -1.72
C PRO A 75 -8.73 -4.93 -1.56
N LEU A 76 -9.61 -5.35 -2.48
CA LEU A 76 -11.03 -4.96 -2.51
C LEU A 76 -11.78 -5.30 -1.22
N LYS A 77 -11.42 -6.42 -0.57
CA LYS A 77 -12.02 -6.84 0.70
C LYS A 77 -11.65 -5.88 1.84
N ALA A 78 -10.39 -5.47 1.90
CA ALA A 78 -9.90 -4.54 2.91
C ALA A 78 -10.54 -3.15 2.73
N LEU A 79 -10.62 -2.67 1.49
CA LEU A 79 -11.31 -1.41 1.17
C LEU A 79 -12.79 -1.47 1.58
N ARG A 80 -13.52 -2.51 1.19
CA ARG A 80 -14.93 -2.67 1.54
C ARG A 80 -15.15 -2.69 3.06
N TRP A 81 -14.24 -3.34 3.78
CA TRP A 81 -14.28 -3.36 5.23
C TRP A 81 -14.01 -1.98 5.85
N LEU A 82 -13.03 -1.23 5.33
CA LEU A 82 -12.77 0.16 5.75
C LEU A 82 -13.97 1.08 5.51
N CYS A 83 -14.69 0.92 4.40
CA CYS A 83 -15.90 1.70 4.13
C CYS A 83 -17.01 1.49 5.17
N GLY A 84 -17.07 0.30 5.77
CA GLY A 84 -18.02 -0.04 6.84
C GLY A 84 -17.62 0.49 8.22
N ARG A 85 -16.48 1.19 8.34
CA ARG A 85 -15.99 1.72 9.62
C ARG A 85 -16.39 3.17 9.82
N GLU A 86 -16.85 3.45 11.04
CA GLU A 86 -17.22 4.79 11.50
C GLU A 86 -16.02 5.57 12.06
N SER A 87 -15.09 4.87 12.72
CA SER A 87 -13.92 5.46 13.37
C SER A 87 -12.60 4.82 12.93
N ILE A 88 -11.53 5.59 13.14
CA ILE A 88 -10.13 5.24 12.89
C ILE A 88 -9.30 5.71 14.09
N PRO A 89 -8.12 5.12 14.38
CA PRO A 89 -7.20 5.68 15.35
C PRO A 89 -6.92 7.17 15.08
N PRO A 90 -6.88 8.04 16.11
CA PRO A 90 -6.72 9.49 15.94
C PRO A 90 -5.49 9.89 15.11
N LEU A 91 -4.39 9.14 15.23
CA LEU A 91 -3.16 9.35 14.47
C LEU A 91 -3.34 9.20 12.95
N LEU A 92 -4.40 8.54 12.50
CA LEU A 92 -4.70 8.30 11.10
C LEU A 92 -5.99 9.04 10.66
N ALA A 93 -6.55 9.91 11.50
CA ALA A 93 -7.78 10.64 11.17
C ALA A 93 -7.66 11.43 9.86
N GLU A 94 -6.46 11.96 9.59
CA GLU A 94 -6.13 12.76 8.41
C GLU A 94 -5.51 11.95 7.26
N ASP A 95 -5.49 10.62 7.36
CA ASP A 95 -4.97 9.77 6.29
C ASP A 95 -5.81 9.94 5.01
N PRO A 96 -5.20 10.30 3.87
CA PRO A 96 -5.95 10.62 2.66
C PRO A 96 -6.70 9.43 2.07
N ILE A 97 -6.21 8.20 2.23
CA ILE A 97 -6.91 7.00 1.77
C ILE A 97 -8.10 6.68 2.67
N TRP A 98 -7.95 6.88 3.98
CA TRP A 98 -9.08 6.78 4.90
C TRP A 98 -10.19 7.78 4.54
N LEU A 99 -9.84 9.05 4.32
CA LEU A 99 -10.80 10.11 3.98
C LEU A 99 -11.52 9.80 2.66
N ALA A 100 -10.80 9.33 1.64
CA ALA A 100 -11.35 9.05 0.32
C ALA A 100 -11.91 7.62 0.13
N ARG A 101 -11.89 6.77 1.17
CA ARG A 101 -12.22 5.33 1.06
C ARG A 101 -13.57 5.04 0.38
N LYS A 102 -14.57 5.91 0.56
CA LYS A 102 -15.92 5.72 -0.01
C LYS A 102 -16.00 6.07 -1.49
N GLU A 103 -15.01 6.79 -2.02
CA GLU A 103 -14.92 7.18 -3.42
C GLU A 103 -14.12 6.15 -4.24
N LEU A 104 -13.19 5.45 -3.57
CA LEU A 104 -12.33 4.44 -4.20
C LEU A 104 -13.12 3.19 -4.61
N THR A 105 -12.82 2.68 -5.80
CA THR A 105 -13.35 1.40 -6.31
C THR A 105 -12.28 0.33 -6.54
N LEU A 106 -11.03 0.74 -6.72
CA LEU A 106 -9.86 -0.05 -7.10
C LEU A 106 -10.10 -0.94 -8.34
N SER A 107 -10.88 -0.41 -9.29
CA SER A 107 -11.26 -1.09 -10.53
C SER A 107 -10.62 -0.37 -11.72
N PHE A 108 -9.54 -0.95 -12.24
CA PHE A 108 -8.71 -0.37 -13.30
C PHE A 108 -8.83 -1.15 -14.62
N GLY A 109 -8.56 -0.49 -15.75
CA GLY A 109 -8.72 -1.06 -17.09
C GLY A 109 -10.17 -1.12 -17.58
N GLY A 110 -10.32 -1.16 -18.91
CA GLY A 110 -11.61 -1.41 -19.57
C GLY A 110 -12.64 -0.27 -19.48
N LYS A 111 -12.29 0.87 -18.87
CA LYS A 111 -13.13 2.07 -18.81
C LYS A 111 -12.43 3.23 -19.49
N LYS A 112 -13.23 4.07 -20.16
CA LYS A 112 -12.72 5.30 -20.76
C LYS A 112 -12.14 6.22 -19.68
N GLU A 113 -12.83 6.35 -18.55
CA GLU A 113 -12.47 7.22 -17.43
C GLU A 113 -12.58 6.42 -16.13
N ASN A 114 -11.76 6.77 -15.15
CA ASN A 114 -11.75 6.18 -13.82
C ASN A 114 -11.49 7.25 -12.75
N ALA A 115 -12.44 7.39 -11.83
CA ALA A 115 -12.39 8.37 -10.74
C ALA A 115 -11.34 8.05 -9.67
N ASP A 116 -10.81 6.82 -9.64
CA ASP A 116 -9.78 6.44 -8.68
C ASP A 116 -8.46 7.20 -8.93
N PHE A 117 -8.08 7.48 -10.20
CA PHE A 117 -6.78 8.10 -10.49
C PHE A 117 -6.62 9.50 -9.88
N PRO A 118 -7.58 10.44 -10.01
CA PRO A 118 -7.51 11.74 -9.34
C PRO A 118 -7.46 11.61 -7.81
N VAL A 119 -8.20 10.65 -7.24
CA VAL A 119 -8.18 10.39 -5.79
C VAL A 119 -6.80 9.93 -5.33
N LEU A 120 -6.18 9.00 -6.05
CA LEU A 120 -4.83 8.51 -5.74
C LEU A 120 -3.78 9.62 -5.89
N LEU A 121 -3.87 10.44 -6.94
CA LEU A 121 -2.95 11.56 -7.14
C LEU A 121 -3.07 12.62 -6.04
N ASN A 122 -4.29 12.93 -5.61
CA ASN A 122 -4.52 13.82 -4.47
C ASN A 122 -3.96 13.22 -3.17
N ALA A 123 -4.13 11.91 -2.95
CA ALA A 123 -3.58 11.23 -1.80
C ALA A 123 -2.04 11.25 -1.77
N ILE A 124 -1.36 11.13 -2.92
CA ILE A 124 0.10 11.33 -3.03
C ILE A 124 0.47 12.73 -2.53
N GLN A 125 -0.19 13.78 -3.06
CA GLN A 125 0.11 15.15 -2.66
C GLN A 125 -0.12 15.37 -1.15
N ARG A 126 -1.22 14.84 -0.61
CA ARG A 126 -1.53 14.90 0.83
C ARG A 126 -0.46 14.22 1.68
N TYR A 127 0.04 13.05 1.27
CA TYR A 127 1.15 12.40 1.97
C TYR A 127 2.42 13.25 1.92
N LEU A 128 2.73 13.90 0.79
CA LEU A 128 3.88 14.80 0.68
C LEU A 128 3.72 16.03 1.58
N ASP A 129 2.53 16.63 1.64
CA ASP A 129 2.24 17.78 2.52
C ASP A 129 2.37 17.41 4.00
N GLN A 130 2.09 16.15 4.34
CA GLN A 130 2.26 15.55 5.67
C GLN A 130 3.70 15.07 5.94
N SER A 131 4.63 15.20 4.98
CA SER A 131 5.99 14.63 5.05
C SER A 131 6.04 13.10 5.20
N GLU A 132 4.97 12.40 4.85
CA GLU A 132 4.86 10.94 4.82
C GLU A 132 5.49 10.37 3.54
N PHE A 133 6.78 10.61 3.35
CA PHE A 133 7.48 10.34 2.08
C PHE A 133 7.50 8.86 1.68
N VAL A 134 7.48 7.93 2.64
CA VAL A 134 7.38 6.49 2.36
C VAL A 134 6.04 6.18 1.72
N ARG A 135 4.94 6.58 2.37
CA ARG A 135 3.58 6.34 1.85
C ARG A 135 3.37 7.02 0.50
N ALA A 136 3.87 8.25 0.35
CA ALA A 136 3.87 8.94 -0.93
C ALA A 136 4.61 8.14 -2.00
N SER A 137 5.85 7.70 -1.73
CA SER A 137 6.67 6.94 -2.68
C SER A 137 6.02 5.61 -3.08
N THR A 138 5.51 4.86 -2.11
CA THR A 138 4.77 3.61 -2.34
C THR A 138 3.55 3.86 -3.23
N LEU A 139 2.75 4.90 -2.93
CA LEU A 139 1.58 5.21 -3.73
C LEU A 139 1.93 5.75 -5.13
N MET A 140 3.03 6.49 -5.27
CA MET A 140 3.54 6.92 -6.58
C MET A 140 3.92 5.73 -7.46
N GLN A 141 4.59 4.72 -6.90
CA GLN A 141 4.92 3.49 -7.62
C GLN A 141 3.65 2.76 -8.07
N THR A 142 2.67 2.63 -7.17
CA THR A 142 1.36 2.06 -7.48
C THR A 142 0.65 2.82 -8.58
N TYR A 143 0.60 4.15 -8.49
CA TYR A 143 -0.05 5.01 -9.48
C TYR A 143 0.62 4.88 -10.86
N ALA A 144 1.96 4.90 -10.91
CA ALA A 144 2.71 4.74 -12.14
C ALA A 144 2.46 3.37 -12.78
N GLU A 145 2.49 2.29 -11.97
CA GLU A 145 2.20 0.93 -12.45
C GLU A 145 0.79 0.82 -13.05
N LEU A 146 -0.20 1.44 -12.41
CA LEU A 146 -1.57 1.49 -12.92
C LEU A 146 -1.64 2.30 -14.22
N MET A 147 -1.00 3.47 -14.28
CA MET A 147 -0.98 4.31 -15.48
C MET A 147 -0.28 3.62 -16.65
N TRP A 148 0.82 2.90 -16.43
CA TRP A 148 1.54 2.18 -17.50
C TRP A 148 0.73 1.05 -18.13
N ARG A 149 -0.26 0.50 -17.42
CA ARG A 149 -1.18 -0.52 -17.94
C ARG A 149 -2.32 0.08 -18.78
N GLU A 150 -2.55 1.39 -18.69
CA GLU A 150 -3.60 2.07 -19.44
C GLU A 150 -3.13 2.51 -20.83
N THR A 151 -4.10 2.82 -21.70
CA THR A 151 -3.82 3.27 -23.07
C THR A 151 -3.19 4.66 -23.11
N VAL A 152 -2.51 5.01 -24.22
CA VAL A 152 -1.92 6.34 -24.43
C VAL A 152 -2.95 7.45 -24.25
N SER A 153 -4.11 7.34 -24.90
CA SER A 153 -5.17 8.34 -24.84
C SER A 153 -5.81 8.48 -23.46
N PHE A 154 -5.79 7.42 -22.67
CA PHE A 154 -6.18 7.49 -21.26
C PHE A 154 -5.17 8.36 -20.49
N ARG A 155 -3.88 8.03 -20.58
CA ARG A 155 -2.80 8.76 -19.89
C ARG A 155 -2.80 10.25 -20.24
N GLU A 156 -2.97 10.59 -21.52
CA GLU A 156 -3.07 11.98 -21.99
C GLU A 156 -4.23 12.74 -21.34
N ARG A 157 -5.39 12.10 -21.18
CA ARG A 157 -6.55 12.72 -20.51
C ARG A 157 -6.28 13.07 -19.06
N TYR A 158 -5.48 12.24 -18.38
CA TYR A 158 -5.07 12.47 -16.99
C TYR A 158 -3.78 13.28 -16.87
N GLY A 159 -3.24 13.79 -17.98
CA GLY A 159 -1.99 14.58 -17.98
C GLY A 159 -0.76 13.79 -17.51
N PHE A 160 -0.78 12.46 -17.62
CA PHE A 160 0.34 11.63 -17.16
C PHE A 160 1.49 11.66 -18.16
N ILE A 161 2.54 12.39 -17.83
CA ILE A 161 3.80 12.45 -18.59
C ILE A 161 4.84 11.62 -17.84
N ALA A 162 5.21 10.45 -18.40
CA ALA A 162 6.05 9.48 -17.71
C ALA A 162 7.41 10.03 -17.27
N ALA A 163 8.06 10.85 -18.10
CA ALA A 163 9.35 11.45 -17.77
C ALA A 163 9.26 12.43 -16.59
N GLU A 164 8.22 13.27 -16.55
CA GLU A 164 7.97 14.20 -15.45
C GLU A 164 7.63 13.46 -14.16
N PHE A 165 6.81 12.40 -14.26
CA PHE A 165 6.44 11.60 -13.10
C PHE A 165 7.66 10.86 -12.50
N ILE A 166 8.54 10.32 -13.34
CA ILE A 166 9.79 9.70 -12.88
C ILE A 166 10.70 10.74 -12.20
N ALA A 167 10.85 11.93 -12.78
CA ALA A 167 11.62 13.01 -12.16
C ALA A 167 11.05 13.39 -10.78
N TRP A 168 9.72 13.47 -10.67
CA TRP A 168 9.04 13.72 -9.39
C TRP A 168 9.28 12.58 -8.38
N GLN A 169 9.24 11.31 -8.80
CA GLN A 169 9.56 10.18 -7.93
C GLN A 169 11.00 10.24 -7.39
N ILE A 170 11.97 10.65 -8.22
CA ILE A 170 13.37 10.83 -7.81
C ILE A 170 13.46 11.93 -6.75
N GLU A 171 12.85 13.10 -6.99
CA GLU A 171 12.85 14.22 -6.03
C GLU A 171 12.26 13.82 -4.67
N VAL A 172 11.13 13.08 -4.67
CA VAL A 172 10.52 12.57 -3.44
C VAL A 172 11.44 11.54 -2.75
N GLY A 173 12.07 10.66 -3.54
CA GLY A 173 13.03 9.68 -3.04
C GLY A 173 14.26 10.30 -2.39
N GLU A 174 14.74 11.45 -2.88
CA GLU A 174 15.84 12.21 -2.27
C GLU A 174 15.44 12.78 -0.91
N LYS A 175 14.21 13.29 -0.77
CA LYS A 175 13.67 13.77 0.52
C LYS A 175 13.56 12.63 1.54
N TYR A 176 13.22 11.42 1.07
CA TYR A 176 13.25 10.21 1.89
C TYR A 176 14.68 9.80 2.30
N ALA A 177 15.65 9.87 1.39
CA ALA A 177 17.04 9.50 1.65
C ALA A 177 17.73 10.39 2.70
N MET A 178 17.33 11.67 2.77
CA MET A 178 17.73 12.60 3.83
C MET A 178 17.07 12.27 5.19
N GLY A 179 16.04 11.41 5.21
CA GLY A 179 15.23 11.05 6.37
C GLY A 179 15.44 9.63 6.93
N SER A 180 15.78 8.60 6.15
CA SER A 180 16.39 7.36 6.69
C SER A 180 16.98 6.41 5.64
N ARG A 181 18.28 6.13 5.80
CA ARG A 181 18.85 4.77 5.96
C ARG A 181 20.01 4.81 6.96
N SER A 182 19.90 5.57 8.06
CA SER A 182 20.79 5.38 9.21
C SER A 182 20.40 4.08 9.90
N VAL A 183 20.91 2.96 9.38
CA VAL A 183 21.11 1.77 10.19
C VAL A 183 22.11 2.18 11.27
N GLN A 184 21.62 2.47 12.48
CA GLN A 184 22.50 2.47 13.64
C GLN A 184 22.96 1.03 13.83
N MET A 185 24.14 0.71 13.31
CA MET A 185 24.86 -0.49 13.73
C MET A 185 25.26 -0.29 15.20
N PRO A 186 24.98 -1.22 16.11
CA PRO A 186 25.50 -1.13 17.46
C PRO A 186 27.02 -1.22 17.38
N GLU A 187 27.72 -0.22 17.92
CA GLU A 187 29.15 -0.29 18.18
C GLU A 187 29.41 -1.44 19.17
N SER A 188 30.38 -2.29 18.84
CA SER A 188 30.88 -3.38 19.70
C SER A 188 31.79 -2.88 20.79
#